data_AF-A0A957QJL2-F1
#
_entry.id   AF-A0A957QJL2-F1
#
_cell.length_a   1.000
_cell.length_b   1.000
_cell.length_c   1.000
_cell.angle_alpha   90.00
_cell.angle_beta   90.00
_cell.angle_gamma   90.00
#
_symmetry.space_group_name_H-M   'P 1'
#
loop_
_entity.id
_entity.type
_entity.pdbx_description
1 polymer ?
#
loop_
_entity_poly.entity_id
_entity_poly.type
_entity_poly.pdbx_seq_one_letter_code
_entity_poly.pdbx_strand_id
1 'polypeptide(L)'
;MIRFRQLAIAVLLGLMALTLSFSHQRQILATTDGPSGHIPSVSLQQPGEIGFLTAPAAAEPLTIVVDLLQARASDLTLTQADVAAGSFVVSDLYMSEHTGVTHVYLQQTHAGIRVYNAYVNANVMPDGRVVNLISRFVPDLAGAVNTTEAALTPVEAVAVAAAELGLGLPEALNMIAAEADAGSYLFAGTGVSLEDIPVQLIYQPISTTEVRLAWDVEIYELGGENYWSMRFDALTGELLSQYNYVVHDDWGTAAGQLTSEAPAGFAPEGIA
;
A
#
# COMPACT_ATOMS: atom_id res chain seq x y z
N MET A 1 -38.30 -58.33 -14.16
CA MET A 1 -38.36 -58.72 -15.59
C MET A 1 -37.50 -57.70 -16.35
N ILE A 2 -36.21 -57.99 -16.62
CA ILE A 2 -35.66 -58.52 -17.89
C ILE A 2 -36.02 -57.54 -19.05
N ARG A 3 -35.12 -56.80 -19.73
CA ARG A 3 -33.93 -57.23 -20.50
C ARG A 3 -32.89 -56.12 -20.76
N PHE A 4 -31.64 -56.57 -20.77
CA PHE A 4 -30.46 -56.02 -21.45
C PHE A 4 -30.67 -55.74 -22.94
N ARG A 5 -29.97 -54.74 -23.49
CA ARG A 5 -29.29 -54.83 -24.79
C ARG A 5 -27.99 -54.02 -24.78
N GLN A 6 -26.89 -54.73 -24.98
CA GLN A 6 -25.58 -54.18 -25.34
C GLN A 6 -25.59 -53.71 -26.81
N LEU A 7 -24.81 -52.67 -27.13
CA LEU A 7 -24.15 -52.56 -28.42
C LEU A 7 -22.80 -51.87 -28.23
N ALA A 8 -21.73 -52.57 -28.59
CA ALA A 8 -20.36 -52.07 -28.69
C ALA A 8 -20.13 -51.49 -30.10
N ILE A 9 -19.47 -50.34 -30.23
CA ILE A 9 -18.79 -49.88 -31.45
C ILE A 9 -17.47 -49.19 -31.06
N ALA A 10 -16.47 -49.43 -31.91
CA ALA A 10 -15.05 -49.30 -31.70
C ALA A 10 -14.47 -47.88 -31.84
N VAL A 11 -13.42 -47.65 -31.03
CA VAL A 11 -12.11 -46.99 -31.27
C VAL A 11 -11.93 -46.15 -32.54
N LEU A 12 -11.52 -44.88 -32.37
CA LEU A 12 -10.53 -44.23 -33.22
C LEU A 12 -9.53 -43.41 -32.37
N LEU A 13 -8.25 -43.75 -32.48
CA LEU A 13 -7.11 -43.06 -31.88
C LEU A 13 -6.83 -41.74 -32.61
N GLY A 14 -6.73 -40.64 -31.86
CA GLY A 14 -6.10 -39.39 -32.30
C GLY A 14 -4.92 -39.08 -31.39
N LEU A 15 -3.71 -39.40 -31.86
CA LEU A 15 -2.45 -39.08 -31.18
C LEU A 15 -2.10 -37.61 -31.47
N MET A 16 -2.29 -36.71 -30.50
CA MET A 16 -1.82 -35.32 -30.61
C MET A 16 -0.52 -35.21 -29.81
N ALA A 17 0.60 -35.15 -30.54
CA ALA A 17 1.91 -34.90 -29.95
C ALA A 17 2.00 -33.43 -29.51
N LEU A 18 1.93 -33.18 -28.20
CA LEU A 18 2.19 -31.87 -27.63
C LEU A 18 3.68 -31.75 -27.35
N THR A 19 4.40 -31.03 -28.22
CA THR A 19 5.79 -30.65 -27.98
C THR A 19 5.83 -29.56 -26.90
N LEU A 20 6.15 -29.93 -25.66
CA LEU A 20 6.48 -28.96 -24.62
C LEU A 20 7.87 -28.38 -24.90
N SER A 21 7.89 -27.14 -25.39
CA SER A 21 9.11 -26.33 -25.43
C SER A 21 9.39 -25.83 -24.02
N PHE A 22 10.43 -26.36 -23.38
CA PHE A 22 10.96 -25.81 -22.13
C PHE A 22 11.75 -24.53 -22.47
N SER A 23 11.09 -23.39 -22.43
CA SER A 23 11.79 -22.11 -22.36
C SER A 23 12.43 -21.97 -20.98
N HIS A 24 13.76 -21.88 -20.94
CA HIS A 24 14.51 -21.47 -19.74
C HIS A 24 14.08 -20.06 -19.35
N GLN A 25 13.09 -19.96 -18.46
CA GLN A 25 12.73 -18.71 -17.82
C GLN A 25 13.72 -18.49 -16.68
N ARG A 26 14.54 -17.44 -16.80
CA ARG A 26 15.41 -16.96 -15.73
C ARG A 26 14.55 -16.75 -14.48
N GLN A 27 14.89 -17.45 -13.39
CA GLN A 27 14.38 -17.14 -12.07
C GLN A 27 14.83 -15.73 -11.71
N ILE A 28 13.88 -14.81 -11.65
CA ILE A 28 14.04 -13.57 -10.92
C ILE A 28 13.91 -13.97 -9.45
N LEU A 29 14.94 -13.73 -8.64
CA LEU A 29 14.84 -13.87 -7.19
C LEU A 29 13.66 -13.01 -6.73
N ALA A 30 12.66 -13.65 -6.13
CA ALA A 30 11.64 -12.94 -5.38
C ALA A 30 12.32 -12.31 -4.16
N THR A 31 12.32 -10.97 -4.09
CA THR A 31 12.37 -10.28 -2.81
C THR A 31 11.13 -10.70 -2.04
N THR A 32 11.27 -10.96 -0.75
CA THR A 32 10.20 -11.41 0.15
C THR A 32 9.21 -10.29 0.45
N ASP A 33 8.64 -9.68 -0.58
CA ASP A 33 7.45 -8.84 -0.44
C ASP A 33 6.26 -9.79 -0.42
N GLY A 34 5.67 -10.00 0.76
CA GLY A 34 4.40 -10.72 0.91
C GLY A 34 3.28 -10.12 0.05
N PRO A 35 2.12 -10.78 -0.07
CA PRO A 35 1.00 -10.24 -0.85
C PRO A 35 0.59 -8.88 -0.26
N SER A 36 0.98 -7.79 -0.92
CA SER A 36 1.01 -6.43 -0.36
C SER A 36 -0.36 -5.76 -0.23
N GLY A 37 -1.46 -6.52 -0.15
CA GLY A 37 -2.80 -5.99 0.15
C GLY A 37 -3.22 -4.82 -0.76
N HIS A 38 -2.66 -4.75 -1.97
CA HIS A 38 -2.66 -3.52 -2.76
C HIS A 38 -4.07 -3.22 -3.29
N ILE A 39 -4.67 -2.12 -2.82
CA ILE A 39 -5.91 -1.59 -3.40
C ILE A 39 -5.57 -0.81 -4.68
N PRO A 40 -6.12 -1.19 -5.85
CA PRO A 40 -5.85 -0.48 -7.09
C PRO A 40 -6.35 0.96 -7.01
N SER A 41 -5.56 1.90 -7.53
CA SER A 41 -5.98 3.28 -7.65
C SER A 41 -6.95 3.47 -8.80
N VAL A 42 -8.07 4.15 -8.55
CA VAL A 42 -9.06 4.53 -9.57
C VAL A 42 -9.05 6.06 -9.72
N SER A 43 -8.98 6.56 -10.95
CA SER A 43 -8.91 7.99 -11.27
C SER A 43 -10.20 8.47 -11.92
N LEU A 44 -10.69 9.64 -11.50
CA LEU A 44 -11.76 10.34 -12.24
C LEU A 44 -11.26 10.98 -13.55
N GLN A 45 -9.98 11.36 -13.61
CA GLN A 45 -9.35 11.84 -14.84
C GLN A 45 -9.04 10.64 -15.74
N GLN A 46 -9.55 10.61 -16.97
CA GLN A 46 -9.18 9.58 -17.95
C GLN A 46 -7.81 9.90 -18.57
N PRO A 47 -6.98 8.88 -18.87
CA PRO A 47 -5.72 9.08 -19.58
C PRO A 47 -5.94 9.78 -20.92
N GLY A 48 -5.25 10.91 -21.12
CA GLY A 48 -5.33 11.70 -22.36
C GLY A 48 -6.45 12.73 -22.42
N GLU A 49 -7.33 12.80 -21.42
CA GLU A 49 -8.27 13.93 -21.30
C GLU A 49 -7.58 15.16 -20.72
N ILE A 50 -7.54 16.22 -21.52
CA ILE A 50 -7.10 17.56 -21.09
C ILE A 50 -8.35 18.33 -20.66
N GLY A 51 -8.53 18.50 -19.35
CA GLY A 51 -9.67 19.22 -18.81
C GLY A 51 -9.70 19.19 -17.28
N PHE A 52 -10.64 19.96 -16.73
CA PHE A 52 -10.95 19.97 -15.30
C PHE A 52 -12.17 19.09 -15.04
N LEU A 53 -12.19 18.42 -13.88
CA LEU A 53 -13.32 17.60 -13.44
C LEU A 53 -14.53 18.45 -13.00
N THR A 54 -14.32 19.74 -12.74
CA THR A 54 -15.35 20.69 -12.29
C THR A 54 -15.26 22.02 -13.03
N ALA A 55 -16.36 22.77 -13.02
CA ALA A 55 -16.36 24.18 -13.36
C ALA A 55 -15.72 25.02 -12.23
N PRO A 56 -15.32 26.28 -12.49
CA PRO A 56 -14.84 27.17 -11.43
C PRO A 56 -15.85 27.31 -10.30
N ALA A 57 -15.34 27.38 -9.07
CA ALA A 57 -16.13 27.47 -7.85
C ALA A 57 -15.44 28.35 -6.81
N ALA A 58 -16.22 29.10 -6.05
CA ALA A 58 -15.71 30.00 -4.99
C ALA A 58 -15.78 29.37 -3.58
N ALA A 59 -16.06 28.06 -3.49
CA ALA A 59 -16.12 27.34 -2.22
C ALA A 59 -14.71 26.91 -1.76
N GLU A 60 -14.58 26.54 -0.48
CA GLU A 60 -13.32 26.02 0.06
C GLU A 60 -12.89 24.74 -0.68
N PRO A 61 -11.59 24.54 -0.98
CA PRO A 61 -11.11 23.37 -1.73
C PRO A 61 -11.55 22.03 -1.16
N LEU A 62 -11.57 21.88 0.17
CA LEU A 62 -12.06 20.67 0.83
C LEU A 62 -13.53 20.38 0.50
N THR A 63 -14.37 21.42 0.51
CA THR A 63 -15.80 21.26 0.20
C THR A 63 -15.99 20.82 -1.25
N ILE A 64 -15.26 21.45 -2.17
CA ILE A 64 -15.28 21.10 -3.60
C ILE A 64 -14.90 19.62 -3.81
N VAL A 65 -13.84 19.16 -3.12
CA VAL A 65 -13.36 17.77 -3.25
C VAL A 65 -14.35 16.77 -2.65
N VAL A 66 -14.90 17.05 -1.47
CA VAL A 66 -15.89 16.16 -0.83
C VAL A 66 -17.16 16.08 -1.66
N ASP A 67 -17.66 17.20 -2.16
CA ASP A 67 -18.86 17.23 -3.02
C ASP A 67 -18.62 16.44 -4.32
N LEU A 68 -17.44 16.61 -4.95
CA LEU A 68 -17.09 15.86 -6.16
C LEU A 68 -16.98 14.35 -5.87
N LEU A 69 -16.31 13.98 -4.78
CA LEU A 69 -16.16 12.58 -4.35
C LEU A 69 -17.54 11.93 -4.13
N GLN A 70 -18.45 12.62 -3.46
CA GLN A 70 -19.82 12.13 -3.22
C GLN A 70 -20.66 12.06 -4.49
N ALA A 71 -20.52 13.02 -5.40
CA ALA A 71 -21.25 13.06 -6.66
C ALA A 71 -20.77 12.00 -7.66
N ARG A 72 -19.50 11.57 -7.57
CA ARG A 72 -18.84 10.68 -8.53
C ARG A 72 -18.38 9.35 -7.90
N ALA A 73 -18.92 8.98 -6.74
CA ALA A 73 -18.52 7.78 -6.01
C ALA A 73 -18.62 6.50 -6.84
N SER A 74 -19.71 6.34 -7.61
CA SER A 74 -19.91 5.17 -8.48
C SER A 74 -18.83 4.99 -9.54
N ASP A 75 -18.27 6.09 -10.03
CA ASP A 75 -17.23 6.08 -11.07
C ASP A 75 -15.87 5.67 -10.48
N LEU A 76 -15.75 5.76 -9.17
CA LEU A 76 -14.63 5.27 -8.37
C LEU A 76 -14.90 3.88 -7.80
N THR A 77 -15.98 3.21 -8.20
CA THR A 77 -16.47 1.92 -7.66
C THR A 77 -16.83 1.95 -6.18
N LEU A 78 -17.05 3.13 -5.62
CA LEU A 78 -17.41 3.33 -4.21
C LEU A 78 -18.93 3.37 -4.02
N THR A 79 -19.38 2.97 -2.85
CA THR A 79 -20.77 3.16 -2.40
C THR A 79 -20.94 4.58 -1.82
N GLN A 80 -22.19 5.04 -1.69
CA GLN A 80 -22.45 6.29 -0.97
C GLN A 80 -22.07 6.23 0.51
N ALA A 81 -22.02 5.03 1.11
CA ALA A 81 -21.59 4.86 2.49
C ALA A 81 -20.07 5.09 2.65
N ASP A 82 -19.28 4.69 1.65
CA ASP A 82 -17.81 4.85 1.67
C ASP A 82 -17.37 6.33 1.64
N VAL A 83 -18.23 7.22 1.15
CA VAL A 83 -17.98 8.66 1.00
C VAL A 83 -18.90 9.53 1.87
N ALA A 84 -19.64 8.91 2.78
CA ALA A 84 -20.47 9.62 3.73
C ALA A 84 -19.62 10.39 4.75
N ALA A 85 -20.23 11.40 5.39
CA ALA A 85 -19.58 12.10 6.50
C ALA A 85 -19.20 11.09 7.61
N GLY A 86 -17.94 11.13 8.03
CA GLY A 86 -17.39 10.21 9.05
C GLY A 86 -16.74 8.94 8.50
N SER A 87 -16.85 8.67 7.19
CA SER A 87 -16.18 7.54 6.53
C SER A 87 -14.73 7.82 6.13
N PHE A 88 -14.25 9.04 6.40
CA PHE A 88 -12.88 9.46 6.18
C PHE A 88 -12.53 10.65 7.06
N VAL A 89 -11.23 10.92 7.19
CA VAL A 89 -10.65 12.10 7.83
C VAL A 89 -9.75 12.86 6.86
N VAL A 90 -9.55 14.16 7.06
CA VAL A 90 -8.54 14.92 6.31
C VAL A 90 -7.17 14.54 6.86
N SER A 91 -6.34 13.88 6.05
CA SER A 91 -4.97 13.52 6.44
C SER A 91 -4.00 14.65 6.16
N ASP A 92 -4.23 15.40 5.08
CA ASP A 92 -3.43 16.58 4.74
C ASP A 92 -4.22 17.54 3.84
N LEU A 93 -3.94 18.83 3.99
CA LEU A 93 -4.53 19.91 3.19
C LEU A 93 -3.56 21.08 3.16
N TYR A 94 -2.96 21.34 2.01
CA TYR A 94 -2.01 22.44 1.85
C TYR A 94 -2.03 23.02 0.45
N MET A 95 -1.64 24.29 0.35
CA MET A 95 -1.49 24.99 -0.92
C MET A 95 -0.02 25.08 -1.31
N SER A 96 0.29 24.71 -2.54
CA SER A 96 1.60 24.97 -3.15
C SER A 96 1.75 26.45 -3.47
N GLU A 97 2.66 27.15 -2.81
CA GLU A 97 2.81 28.61 -2.95
C GLU A 97 3.10 29.09 -4.38
N HIS A 98 3.88 28.32 -5.14
CA HIS A 98 4.35 28.71 -6.47
C HIS A 98 3.32 28.50 -7.59
N THR A 99 2.27 27.69 -7.35
CA THR A 99 1.18 27.45 -8.33
C THR A 99 -0.18 27.90 -7.83
N GLY A 100 -0.35 28.07 -6.51
CA GLY A 100 -1.64 28.26 -5.86
C GLY A 100 -2.54 27.02 -5.89
N VAL A 101 -2.03 25.86 -6.33
CA VAL A 101 -2.80 24.60 -6.32
C VAL A 101 -2.92 24.13 -4.87
N THR A 102 -4.14 23.81 -4.46
CA THR A 102 -4.43 23.18 -3.16
C THR A 102 -4.50 21.67 -3.33
N HIS A 103 -3.73 20.95 -2.53
CA HIS A 103 -3.73 19.50 -2.43
C HIS A 103 -4.63 19.09 -1.27
N VAL A 104 -5.53 18.14 -1.51
CA VAL A 104 -6.45 17.60 -0.50
C VAL A 104 -6.24 16.09 -0.43
N TYR A 105 -5.95 15.60 0.77
CA TYR A 105 -5.81 14.18 1.07
C TYR A 105 -6.84 13.76 2.11
N LEU A 106 -7.65 12.76 1.76
CA LEU A 106 -8.63 12.14 2.65
C LEU A 106 -8.19 10.71 2.91
N GLN A 107 -8.20 10.29 4.17
CA GLN A 107 -7.87 8.94 4.60
C GLN A 107 -9.15 8.23 5.01
N GLN A 108 -9.47 7.10 4.36
CA GLN A 108 -10.66 6.31 4.69
C GLN A 108 -10.60 5.81 6.13
N THR A 109 -11.75 5.79 6.79
CA THR A 109 -11.92 5.29 8.16
C THR A 109 -13.15 4.41 8.29
N HIS A 110 -13.11 3.46 9.22
CA HIS A 110 -14.28 2.71 9.65
C HIS A 110 -14.28 2.64 11.17
N ALA A 111 -15.41 2.97 11.80
CA ALA A 111 -15.53 3.05 13.26
C ALA A 111 -14.42 3.90 13.94
N GLY A 112 -13.95 4.96 13.26
CA GLY A 112 -12.86 5.82 13.75
C GLY A 112 -11.44 5.29 13.51
N ILE A 113 -11.29 4.06 13.01
CA ILE A 113 -10.01 3.41 12.74
C ILE A 113 -9.61 3.66 11.28
N ARG A 114 -8.34 4.03 11.05
CA ARG A 114 -7.81 4.33 9.71
C ARG A 114 -7.58 3.06 8.91
N VAL A 115 -7.86 3.10 7.61
CA VAL A 115 -7.55 2.02 6.67
C VAL A 115 -6.21 2.28 5.99
N TYR A 116 -5.22 1.43 6.24
CA TYR A 116 -3.88 1.61 5.74
C TYR A 116 -3.85 1.78 4.21
N ASN A 117 -3.16 2.82 3.74
CA ASN A 117 -3.01 3.19 2.33
C ASN A 117 -4.29 3.44 1.53
N ALA A 118 -5.45 3.60 2.18
CA ALA A 118 -6.72 3.91 1.53
C ALA A 118 -6.98 5.42 1.50
N TYR A 119 -6.30 6.12 0.58
CA TYR A 119 -6.40 7.57 0.43
C TYR A 119 -7.21 7.99 -0.80
N VAL A 120 -7.88 9.13 -0.70
CA VAL A 120 -8.25 9.97 -1.84
C VAL A 120 -7.27 11.14 -1.89
N ASN A 121 -6.73 11.43 -3.07
CA ASN A 121 -5.92 12.60 -3.33
C ASN A 121 -6.55 13.43 -4.46
N ALA A 122 -6.69 14.73 -4.25
CA ALA A 122 -7.24 15.65 -5.22
C ALA A 122 -6.44 16.95 -5.29
N ASN A 123 -6.42 17.55 -6.48
CA ASN A 123 -5.70 18.80 -6.76
C ASN A 123 -6.68 19.86 -7.26
N VAL A 124 -6.75 20.99 -6.56
CA VAL A 124 -7.69 22.08 -6.82
C VAL A 124 -6.94 23.34 -7.24
N MET A 125 -7.31 23.92 -8.38
CA MET A 125 -6.77 25.18 -8.88
C MET A 125 -7.19 26.37 -8.01
N PRO A 126 -6.48 27.52 -8.09
CA PRO A 126 -6.85 28.74 -7.38
C PRO A 126 -8.28 29.25 -7.65
N ASP A 127 -8.87 28.87 -8.78
CA ASP A 127 -10.24 29.23 -9.15
C ASP A 127 -11.28 28.14 -8.84
N GLY A 128 -10.91 27.16 -7.99
CA GLY A 128 -11.78 26.10 -7.50
C GLY A 128 -12.01 24.94 -8.47
N ARG A 129 -11.36 24.92 -9.63
CA ARG A 129 -11.46 23.78 -10.55
C ARG A 129 -10.62 22.60 -10.08
N VAL A 130 -11.18 21.40 -10.13
CA VAL A 130 -10.44 20.17 -9.80
C VAL A 130 -9.69 19.66 -11.02
N VAL A 131 -8.37 19.49 -10.90
CA VAL A 131 -7.47 19.01 -11.97
C VAL A 131 -7.46 17.49 -12.06
N ASN A 132 -7.55 16.81 -10.92
CA ASN A 132 -7.63 15.36 -10.85
C ASN A 132 -8.14 14.97 -9.45
N LEU A 133 -8.68 13.76 -9.38
CA LEU A 133 -9.02 13.07 -8.15
C LEU A 133 -8.72 11.58 -8.37
N ILE A 134 -7.92 11.02 -7.49
CA ILE A 134 -7.55 9.60 -7.50
C ILE A 134 -7.95 9.01 -6.14
N SER A 135 -8.51 7.81 -6.16
CA SER A 135 -8.96 7.10 -4.97
C SER A 135 -8.29 5.73 -4.86
N ARG A 136 -7.91 5.37 -3.64
CA ARG A 136 -7.60 4.01 -3.18
C ARG A 136 -8.52 3.60 -2.03
N PHE A 137 -9.67 4.25 -1.86
CA PHE A 137 -10.65 3.79 -0.87
C PHE A 137 -11.08 2.36 -1.20
N VAL A 138 -11.22 1.55 -0.16
CA VAL A 138 -11.80 0.21 -0.26
C VAL A 138 -13.30 0.37 -0.51
N PRO A 139 -13.85 -0.24 -1.57
CA PRO A 139 -15.28 -0.20 -1.84
C PRO A 139 -16.04 -1.10 -0.87
N ASP A 140 -17.24 -0.68 -0.47
CA ASP A 140 -18.09 -1.41 0.49
C ASP A 140 -17.32 -1.79 1.76
N LEU A 141 -16.59 -0.82 2.34
CA LEU A 141 -15.65 -1.09 3.43
C LEU A 141 -16.35 -1.74 4.63
N ALA A 142 -17.58 -1.34 4.95
CA ALA A 142 -18.35 -1.92 6.03
C ALA A 142 -18.67 -3.41 5.82
N GLY A 143 -18.79 -3.86 4.58
CA GLY A 143 -18.94 -5.28 4.22
C GLY A 143 -17.61 -6.04 4.12
N ALA A 144 -16.50 -5.33 3.94
CA ALA A 144 -15.16 -5.92 3.78
C ALA A 144 -14.42 -6.14 5.11
N VAL A 145 -14.74 -5.38 6.17
CA VAL A 145 -14.09 -5.49 7.49
C VAL A 145 -14.53 -6.74 8.26
N ASN A 146 -13.60 -7.38 8.97
CA ASN A 146 -13.87 -8.58 9.76
C ASN A 146 -14.41 -8.30 11.18
N THR A 147 -13.92 -7.25 11.84
CA THR A 147 -14.24 -6.88 13.23
C THR A 147 -13.84 -5.44 13.51
N THR A 148 -14.42 -4.82 14.53
CA THR A 148 -13.98 -3.54 15.11
C THR A 148 -13.25 -3.70 16.45
N GLU A 149 -13.23 -4.91 17.00
CA GLU A 149 -12.66 -5.20 18.31
C GLU A 149 -11.41 -6.09 18.16
N ALA A 150 -10.29 -5.64 18.73
CA ALA A 150 -9.06 -6.39 18.80
C ALA A 150 -9.11 -7.40 19.96
N ALA A 151 -8.62 -8.62 19.73
CA ALA A 151 -8.46 -9.62 20.79
C ALA A 151 -7.07 -9.51 21.44
N LEU A 152 -6.06 -9.14 20.65
CA LEU A 152 -4.71 -8.88 21.13
C LEU A 152 -4.57 -7.45 21.64
N THR A 153 -3.88 -7.30 22.75
CA THR A 153 -3.46 -6.01 23.30
C THR A 153 -2.26 -5.43 22.54
N PRO A 154 -2.00 -4.12 22.65
CA PRO A 154 -0.80 -3.51 22.07
C PRO A 154 0.51 -4.14 22.58
N VAL A 155 0.55 -4.58 23.84
CA VAL A 155 1.72 -5.26 24.44
C VAL A 155 1.95 -6.62 23.79
N GLU A 156 0.89 -7.39 23.56
CA GLU A 156 0.96 -8.67 22.86
C GLU A 156 1.39 -8.47 21.40
N ALA A 157 0.94 -7.40 20.73
CA ALA A 157 1.37 -7.06 19.38
C ALA A 157 2.90 -6.82 19.29
N VAL A 158 3.49 -6.09 20.25
CA VAL A 158 4.95 -5.93 20.32
C VAL A 158 5.65 -7.27 20.57
N ALA A 159 5.07 -8.13 21.40
CA ALA A 159 5.61 -9.47 21.64
C ALA A 159 5.61 -10.35 20.39
N VAL A 160 4.52 -10.33 19.62
CA VAL A 160 4.45 -11.02 18.33
C VAL A 160 5.47 -10.46 17.34
N ALA A 161 5.58 -9.13 17.24
CA ALA A 161 6.53 -8.46 16.35
C ALA A 161 8.00 -8.80 16.68
N ALA A 162 8.37 -8.75 17.97
CA ALA A 162 9.71 -9.11 18.40
C ALA A 162 10.00 -10.60 18.14
N ALA A 163 9.04 -11.48 18.38
CA ALA A 163 9.19 -12.91 18.09
C ALA A 163 9.37 -13.19 16.60
N GLU A 164 8.64 -12.49 15.72
CA GLU A 164 8.79 -12.58 14.26
C GLU A 164 10.21 -12.22 13.81
N LEU A 165 10.81 -11.20 14.43
CA LEU A 165 12.19 -10.78 14.18
C LEU A 165 13.25 -11.60 14.94
N GLY A 166 12.84 -12.58 15.75
CA GLY A 166 13.75 -13.36 16.59
C GLY A 166 14.43 -12.56 17.71
N LEU A 167 13.83 -11.43 18.10
CA LEU A 167 14.33 -10.53 19.13
C LEU A 167 13.84 -10.97 20.52
N GLY A 168 14.70 -10.80 21.52
CA GLY A 168 14.31 -10.95 22.92
C GLY A 168 13.59 -9.70 23.43
N LEU A 169 12.56 -9.89 24.25
CA LEU A 169 11.90 -8.79 24.96
C LEU A 169 12.35 -8.70 26.43
N PRO A 170 12.34 -7.50 27.03
CA PRO A 170 12.43 -7.36 28.48
C PRO A 170 11.21 -8.01 29.16
N GLU A 171 11.35 -8.35 30.45
CA GLU A 171 10.28 -8.95 31.26
C GLU A 171 9.02 -8.06 31.31
N ALA A 172 9.19 -6.74 31.27
CA ALA A 172 8.12 -5.78 31.17
C ALA A 172 8.44 -4.70 30.14
N LEU A 173 7.52 -4.52 29.18
CA LEU A 173 7.56 -3.39 28.24
C LEU A 173 7.13 -2.10 28.95
N ASN A 174 7.90 -1.03 28.73
CA ASN A 174 7.60 0.28 29.29
C ASN A 174 6.74 1.08 28.29
N MET A 175 5.48 1.34 28.61
CA MET A 175 4.60 2.17 27.80
C MET A 175 4.83 3.65 28.15
N ILE A 176 5.24 4.44 27.16
CA ILE A 176 5.57 5.86 27.31
C ILE A 176 4.33 6.73 27.09
N ALA A 177 3.50 6.40 26.10
CA ALA A 177 2.29 7.14 25.77
C ALA A 177 1.18 6.21 25.29
N ALA A 178 -0.07 6.63 25.52
CA ALA A 178 -1.26 5.95 25.05
C ALA A 178 -2.38 6.95 24.74
N GLU A 179 -2.89 6.88 23.51
CA GLU A 179 -4.12 7.52 23.06
C GLU A 179 -5.10 6.41 22.71
N ALA A 180 -5.68 5.79 23.75
CA ALA A 180 -6.46 4.56 23.61
C ALA A 180 -7.66 4.71 22.67
N ASP A 181 -8.35 5.86 22.69
CA ASP A 181 -9.48 6.16 21.81
C ASP A 181 -9.07 6.22 20.33
N ALA A 182 -7.79 6.56 20.04
CA ALA A 182 -7.22 6.57 18.71
C ALA A 182 -6.49 5.26 18.36
N GLY A 183 -6.47 4.29 19.28
CA GLY A 183 -5.75 3.03 19.12
C GLY A 183 -4.23 3.20 18.97
N SER A 184 -3.66 4.28 19.51
CA SER A 184 -2.24 4.62 19.34
C SER A 184 -1.47 4.49 20.66
N TYR A 185 -0.34 3.81 20.61
CA TYR A 185 0.51 3.51 21.77
C TYR A 185 1.98 3.68 21.40
N LEU A 186 2.78 4.06 22.38
CA LEU A 186 4.23 4.20 22.23
C LEU A 186 4.94 3.45 23.35
N PHE A 187 5.82 2.53 23.00
CA PHE A 187 6.62 1.76 23.95
C PHE A 187 8.10 2.16 23.86
N ALA A 188 8.81 2.12 24.98
CA ALA A 188 10.25 2.34 24.97
C ALA A 188 10.95 1.20 24.22
N GLY A 189 11.85 1.55 23.29
CA GLY A 189 12.60 0.57 22.50
C GLY A 189 13.64 -0.26 23.27
N THR A 190 13.78 -0.09 24.58
CA THR A 190 14.95 -0.52 25.37
C THR A 190 15.36 -1.98 25.11
N GLY A 191 16.47 -2.17 24.38
CA GLY A 191 17.05 -3.48 24.07
C GLY A 191 16.40 -4.23 22.90
N VAL A 192 15.41 -3.63 22.24
CA VAL A 192 14.63 -4.21 21.13
C VAL A 192 14.76 -3.35 19.87
N SER A 193 14.66 -2.02 20.04
CA SER A 193 14.70 -1.04 18.97
C SER A 193 15.60 0.16 19.30
N LEU A 194 16.15 0.80 18.27
CA LEU A 194 16.90 2.06 18.38
C LEU A 194 15.99 3.24 18.73
N GLU A 195 14.72 3.18 18.36
CA GLU A 195 13.71 4.21 18.62
C GLU A 195 12.62 3.66 19.53
N ASP A 196 11.77 4.55 20.04
CA ASP A 196 10.54 4.13 20.69
C ASP A 196 9.65 3.42 19.65
N ILE A 197 8.97 2.37 20.07
CA ILE A 197 8.18 1.44 19.25
C ILE A 197 6.75 1.98 19.16
N PRO A 198 6.34 2.56 18.03
CA PRO A 198 4.96 2.97 17.79
C PRO A 198 4.12 1.71 17.53
N VAL A 199 2.91 1.70 18.09
CA VAL A 199 1.92 0.64 17.89
C VAL A 199 0.57 1.28 17.61
N GLN A 200 -0.01 0.98 16.45
CA GLN A 200 -1.27 1.57 16.02
C GLN A 200 -2.29 0.53 15.59
N LEU A 201 -3.52 0.64 16.09
CA LEU A 201 -4.65 -0.12 15.59
C LEU A 201 -5.12 0.46 14.26
N ILE A 202 -5.08 -0.35 13.21
CA ILE A 202 -5.45 0.04 11.85
C ILE A 202 -6.27 -1.05 11.17
N TYR A 203 -6.89 -0.71 10.05
CA TYR A 203 -7.41 -1.70 9.11
C TYR A 203 -6.39 -1.94 8.01
N GLN A 204 -5.98 -3.19 7.81
CA GLN A 204 -5.11 -3.62 6.74
C GLN A 204 -5.95 -4.27 5.63
N PRO A 205 -6.01 -3.68 4.42
CA PRO A 205 -6.60 -4.36 3.28
C PRO A 205 -5.78 -5.59 2.89
N ILE A 206 -6.45 -6.72 2.66
CA ILE A 206 -5.87 -7.96 2.11
C ILE A 206 -6.26 -8.09 0.63
N SER A 207 -7.48 -7.67 0.31
CA SER A 207 -7.99 -7.53 -1.05
C SER A 207 -9.03 -6.40 -1.09
N THR A 208 -9.65 -6.17 -2.26
CA THR A 208 -10.76 -5.21 -2.39
C THR A 208 -12.02 -5.60 -1.63
N THR A 209 -12.13 -6.85 -1.16
CA THR A 209 -13.33 -7.37 -0.46
C THR A 209 -13.01 -7.96 0.91
N GLU A 210 -11.75 -7.90 1.35
CA GLU A 210 -11.31 -8.41 2.65
C GLU A 210 -10.36 -7.41 3.27
N VAL A 211 -10.76 -6.88 4.43
CA VAL A 211 -10.00 -5.94 5.25
C VAL A 211 -9.96 -6.47 6.67
N ARG A 212 -8.76 -6.54 7.25
CA ARG A 212 -8.56 -7.08 8.58
C ARG A 212 -8.16 -6.01 9.56
N LEU A 213 -8.76 -6.01 10.74
CA LEU A 213 -8.25 -5.24 11.87
C LEU A 213 -6.86 -5.76 12.25
N ALA A 214 -5.89 -4.86 12.37
CA ALA A 214 -4.48 -5.18 12.54
C ALA A 214 -3.78 -4.20 13.48
N TRP A 215 -2.75 -4.69 14.16
CA TRP A 215 -1.76 -3.86 14.83
C TRP A 215 -0.61 -3.58 13.86
N ASP A 216 -0.35 -2.31 13.56
CA ASP A 216 0.90 -1.86 12.95
C ASP A 216 1.93 -1.64 14.06
N VAL A 217 3.05 -2.34 13.99
CA VAL A 217 4.14 -2.26 14.96
C VAL A 217 5.42 -1.92 14.21
N GLU A 218 6.08 -0.85 14.62
CA GLU A 218 7.35 -0.43 14.00
C GLU A 218 8.55 -0.73 14.91
N ILE A 219 9.56 -1.39 14.34
CA ILE A 219 10.81 -1.74 15.04
C ILE A 219 11.99 -1.34 14.17
N TYR A 220 12.77 -0.37 14.65
CA TYR A 220 14.08 -0.07 14.10
C TYR A 220 15.14 -0.94 14.77
N GLU A 221 15.69 -1.92 14.05
CA GLU A 221 16.64 -2.88 14.60
C GLU A 221 17.90 -2.21 15.19
N LEU A 222 18.46 -2.78 16.25
CA LEU A 222 19.64 -2.26 16.94
C LEU A 222 20.89 -2.12 16.05
N GLY A 223 20.97 -2.91 14.97
CA GLY A 223 22.03 -2.82 13.98
C GLY A 223 21.90 -1.62 13.03
N GLY A 224 20.73 -0.98 12.99
CA GLY A 224 20.42 0.12 12.07
C GLY A 224 20.23 -0.33 10.62
N GLU A 225 20.20 -1.63 10.35
CA GLU A 225 20.09 -2.18 9.00
C GLU A 225 18.66 -2.16 8.47
N ASN A 226 17.67 -2.39 9.35
CA ASN A 226 16.27 -2.45 8.95
C ASN A 226 15.40 -1.66 9.90
N TYR A 227 14.44 -0.91 9.33
CA TYR A 227 13.36 -0.29 10.07
C TYR A 227 12.04 -0.86 9.57
N TRP A 228 11.51 -1.80 10.31
CA TRP A 228 10.31 -2.55 9.94
C TRP A 228 9.04 -1.81 10.37
N SER A 229 8.04 -1.80 9.49
CA SER A 229 6.63 -1.63 9.85
C SER A 229 5.90 -2.93 9.50
N MET A 230 5.30 -3.54 10.52
CA MET A 230 4.68 -4.87 10.44
C MET A 230 3.23 -4.80 10.87
N ARG A 231 2.32 -5.28 10.03
CA ARG A 231 0.91 -5.45 10.35
C ARG A 231 0.63 -6.88 10.79
N PHE A 232 0.14 -7.05 12.00
CA PHE A 232 -0.32 -8.33 12.54
C PHE A 232 -1.84 -8.31 12.73
N ASP A 233 -2.51 -9.39 12.35
CA ASP A 233 -3.96 -9.56 12.57
C ASP A 233 -4.27 -9.37 14.07
N ALA A 234 -5.18 -8.43 14.38
CA ALA A 234 -5.47 -8.03 15.75
C ALA A 234 -6.25 -9.09 16.55
N LEU A 235 -6.68 -10.18 15.90
CA LEU A 235 -7.33 -11.32 16.53
C LEU A 235 -6.36 -12.48 16.75
N THR A 236 -5.52 -12.77 15.76
CA THR A 236 -4.72 -14.01 15.73
C THR A 236 -3.22 -13.81 15.92
N GLY A 237 -2.71 -12.61 15.65
CA GLY A 237 -1.28 -12.32 15.59
C GLY A 237 -0.61 -12.83 14.31
N GLU A 238 -1.36 -13.25 13.30
CA GLU A 238 -0.82 -13.62 11.99
C GLU A 238 -0.17 -12.39 11.33
N LEU A 239 1.06 -12.53 10.81
CA LEU A 239 1.70 -11.48 10.01
C LEU A 239 0.97 -11.30 8.69
N LEU A 240 0.38 -10.12 8.49
CA LEU A 240 -0.36 -9.75 7.28
C LEU A 240 0.50 -9.02 6.25
N SER A 241 1.41 -8.17 6.72
CA SER A 241 2.32 -7.39 5.86
C SER A 241 3.55 -6.95 6.63
N GLN A 242 4.69 -6.85 5.94
CA GLN A 242 5.94 -6.33 6.47
C GLN A 242 6.58 -5.42 5.43
N TYR A 243 7.08 -4.26 5.85
CA TYR A 243 7.75 -3.29 4.98
C TYR A 243 8.99 -2.73 5.66
N ASN A 244 10.09 -2.59 4.93
CA ASN A 244 11.33 -1.97 5.43
C ASN A 244 11.40 -0.50 4.96
N TYR A 245 11.45 0.44 5.91
CA TYR A 245 11.68 1.85 5.62
C TYR A 245 13.13 2.16 5.25
N VAL A 246 14.09 1.28 5.55
CA VAL A 246 15.48 1.42 5.10
C VAL A 246 15.59 1.00 3.64
N VAL A 247 15.99 1.94 2.78
CA VAL A 247 16.32 1.68 1.38
C VAL A 247 17.78 1.25 1.30
N HIS A 248 18.03 0.05 0.79
CA HIS A 248 19.39 -0.41 0.49
C HIS A 248 19.74 -0.09 -0.96
N ASP A 249 20.74 0.77 -1.15
CA ASP A 249 21.33 1.04 -2.46
C ASP A 249 22.57 0.16 -2.66
N ASP A 250 22.53 -0.73 -3.65
CA ASP A 250 23.73 -1.39 -4.19
C ASP A 250 24.07 -0.79 -5.55
N TRP A 251 24.89 0.27 -5.54
CA TRP A 251 25.53 0.76 -6.74
C TRP A 251 26.72 -0.14 -7.05
N GLY A 252 26.43 -1.33 -7.60
CA GLY A 252 27.42 -2.35 -7.91
C GLY A 252 28.71 -1.74 -8.45
N THR A 253 29.85 -2.13 -7.88
CA THR A 253 31.14 -1.51 -8.21
C THR A 253 31.43 -1.68 -9.70
N ALA A 254 31.26 -0.60 -10.47
CA ALA A 254 31.81 -0.51 -11.80
C ALA A 254 33.34 -0.42 -11.66
N ALA A 255 34.00 -1.54 -11.43
CA ALA A 255 35.43 -1.71 -11.69
C ALA A 255 35.66 -1.72 -13.20
N GLY A 256 35.23 -0.68 -13.90
CA GLY A 256 35.73 -0.36 -15.22
C GLY A 256 37.17 0.07 -15.03
N GLN A 257 38.11 -0.81 -15.41
CA GLN A 257 39.51 -0.41 -15.55
C GLN A 257 39.55 0.85 -16.40
N LEU A 258 39.94 1.97 -15.80
CA LEU A 258 40.34 3.15 -16.55
C LEU A 258 41.64 2.78 -17.28
N THR A 259 41.53 2.13 -18.43
CA THR A 259 42.64 2.05 -19.37
C THR A 259 42.81 3.45 -19.94
N SER A 260 43.78 4.19 -19.41
CA SER A 260 44.24 5.44 -20.00
C SER A 260 44.97 5.14 -21.31
N GLU A 261 44.24 4.84 -22.37
CA GLU A 261 44.77 4.92 -23.73
C GLU A 261 44.51 6.34 -24.24
N ALA A 262 45.54 7.18 -24.17
CA ALA A 262 45.54 8.45 -24.87
C ALA A 262 45.57 8.16 -26.39
N PRO A 263 44.61 8.65 -27.18
CA PRO A 263 44.65 8.47 -28.63
C PRO A 263 45.85 9.23 -29.21
N ALA A 264 46.66 8.50 -29.98
CA ALA A 264 47.82 9.05 -30.68
C ALA A 264 47.38 10.06 -31.76
N GLY A 265 47.93 11.27 -31.64
CA GLY A 265 48.20 12.27 -32.70
C GLY A 265 47.24 12.37 -33.89
N PHE A 266 46.46 13.44 -33.92
CA PHE A 266 45.99 14.03 -35.19
C PHE A 266 46.94 15.19 -35.55
N ALA A 267 47.77 14.98 -36.57
CA ALA A 267 48.57 16.05 -37.17
C ALA A 267 47.63 16.99 -37.97
N PRO A 268 47.86 18.31 -37.96
CA PRO A 268 47.07 19.24 -38.77
C PRO A 268 47.53 19.16 -40.23
N GLU A 269 46.65 18.68 -41.12
CA GLU A 269 46.80 18.90 -42.56
C GLU A 269 46.40 20.34 -42.89
N GLY A 270 47.33 21.07 -43.49
CA GLY A 270 47.10 22.43 -43.98
C GLY A 270 46.19 22.45 -45.19
N ILE A 271 45.46 23.56 -45.34
CA ILE A 271 44.90 23.97 -46.63
C ILE A 271 45.44 25.38 -46.90
N ALA A 272 45.89 25.52 -48.15
CA ALA A 272 46.67 26.59 -48.76
C ALA A 272 46.07 28.01 -48.68
#